data_AF-H3KCM0-F1
#
_entry.id   AF-H3KCM0-F1
#
_cell.length_a   1.000
_cell.length_b   1.000
_cell.length_c   1.000
_cell.angle_alpha   90.00
_cell.angle_beta   90.00
_cell.angle_gamma   90.00
#
_symmetry.space_group_name_H-M   'P 1'
#
loop_
_entity.id
_entity.type
_entity.pdbx_description
1 polymer ?
#
loop_
_entity_poly.entity_id
_entity_poly.type
_entity_poly.pdbx_seq_one_letter_code
_entity_poly.pdbx_strand_id
1 'polypeptide(L)'
;MLKSIRNTTALAILALCSGAALAANTYTVTIEGPGGHSNGDYGNVNAVHAGARAVTALGQVLLDAVIASMKGGATVNAIAADCTFTVTVADDKAAAAKPVIEKTVSEAIAAENAFRGVKKGDLVRGAPAEVRATVK
;
A
#
# COMPACT_ATOMS: atom_id res chain seq x y z
N MET A 1 -54.81 3.93 36.68
CA MET A 1 -53.41 4.42 36.55
C MET A 1 -52.60 3.35 35.85
N LEU A 2 -52.07 3.63 34.65
CA LEU A 2 -50.81 3.09 34.12
C LEU A 2 -50.54 3.81 32.78
N LYS A 3 -49.61 4.77 32.77
CA LYS A 3 -49.16 5.45 31.55
C LYS A 3 -48.21 4.50 30.81
N SER A 4 -48.64 4.02 29.64
CA SER A 4 -47.76 3.35 28.68
C SER A 4 -46.77 4.38 28.13
N ILE A 5 -45.53 4.35 28.63
CA ILE A 5 -44.42 5.15 28.11
C ILE A 5 -43.98 4.49 26.81
N ARG A 6 -44.37 5.07 25.68
CA ARG A 6 -43.89 4.71 24.36
C ARG A 6 -42.45 5.19 24.22
N ASN A 7 -41.51 4.27 24.40
CA ASN A 7 -40.07 4.50 24.31
C ASN A 7 -39.63 4.56 22.84
N THR A 8 -40.10 5.55 22.08
CA THR A 8 -39.83 5.70 20.64
C THR A 8 -38.47 6.35 20.32
N THR A 9 -37.74 6.83 21.33
CA THR A 9 -36.44 7.50 21.13
C THR A 9 -35.26 6.54 20.97
N ALA A 10 -35.38 5.27 21.39
CA ALA A 10 -34.27 4.32 21.31
C ALA A 10 -33.98 3.80 19.88
N LEU A 11 -34.96 3.88 18.97
CA LEU A 11 -34.77 3.41 17.59
C LEU A 11 -34.12 4.44 16.66
N ALA A 12 -34.09 5.72 17.05
CA ALA A 12 -33.52 6.79 16.24
C ALA A 12 -31.99 6.88 16.35
N ILE A 13 -31.39 6.41 17.46
CA ILE A 13 -29.94 6.52 17.72
C ILE A 13 -29.15 5.42 17.01
N LEU A 14 -29.77 4.26 16.73
CA LEU A 14 -29.09 3.16 16.04
C LEU A 14 -28.94 3.40 14.52
N ALA A 15 -29.70 4.35 13.95
CA ALA A 15 -29.63 4.73 12.54
C ALA A 15 -28.53 5.77 12.22
N LEU A 16 -27.90 6.37 13.25
CA LEU A 16 -26.79 7.32 13.07
C LEU A 16 -25.41 6.62 12.97
N CYS A 17 -25.33 5.33 13.29
CA CYS A 17 -24.09 4.54 13.17
C CYS A 17 -24.04 3.66 11.92
N SER A 18 -25.12 3.58 11.15
CA SER A 18 -25.05 3.17 9.75
C SER A 18 -24.44 4.32 8.96
N GLY A 19 -23.14 4.56 9.16
CA GLY A 19 -22.34 5.26 8.17
C GLY A 19 -22.67 4.58 6.85
N ALA A 20 -23.21 5.34 5.89
CA ALA A 20 -23.45 4.83 4.55
C ALA A 20 -22.22 4.00 4.19
N ALA A 21 -22.42 2.75 3.76
CA ALA A 21 -21.33 2.01 3.16
C ALA A 21 -20.91 2.85 1.96
N LEU A 22 -19.94 3.76 2.15
CA LEU A 22 -19.35 4.48 1.05
C LEU A 22 -18.77 3.39 0.20
N ALA A 23 -19.31 3.27 -1.01
CA ALA A 23 -18.66 2.47 -2.02
C ALA A 23 -17.18 2.89 -2.04
N ALA A 24 -16.30 1.90 -2.06
CA ALA A 24 -14.87 2.10 -1.92
C ALA A 24 -14.11 1.44 -3.07
N ASN A 25 -13.13 2.16 -3.59
CA ASN A 25 -12.20 1.66 -4.58
C ASN A 25 -10.95 1.16 -3.87
N THR A 26 -10.50 -0.04 -4.20
CA THR A 26 -9.28 -0.63 -3.67
C THR A 26 -8.28 -0.83 -4.78
N TYR A 27 -7.11 -0.18 -4.64
CA TYR A 27 -5.98 -0.36 -5.53
C TYR A 27 -5.02 -1.38 -4.96
N THR A 28 -4.55 -2.31 -5.79
CA THR A 28 -3.48 -3.23 -5.42
C THR A 28 -2.16 -2.69 -5.95
N VAL A 29 -1.23 -2.45 -5.04
CA VAL A 29 0.16 -2.10 -5.38
C VAL A 29 1.00 -3.37 -5.30
N THR A 30 1.71 -3.67 -6.39
CA THR A 30 2.69 -4.75 -6.46
C THR A 30 4.05 -4.16 -6.79
N ILE A 31 5.06 -4.48 -6.00
CA ILE A 31 6.45 -4.09 -6.20
C ILE A 31 7.28 -5.36 -6.41
N GLU A 32 8.09 -5.38 -7.46
CA GLU A 32 8.95 -6.49 -7.83
C GLU A 32 10.40 -6.02 -7.96
N GLY A 33 11.34 -6.82 -7.49
CA GLY A 33 12.79 -6.58 -7.57
C GLY A 33 13.56 -7.87 -7.84
N PRO A 34 14.91 -7.80 -7.90
CA PRO A 34 15.75 -8.95 -8.26
C PRO A 34 15.81 -10.02 -7.15
N GLY A 35 15.52 -9.67 -5.90
CA GLY A 35 15.71 -10.53 -4.74
C GLY A 35 17.19 -10.90 -4.52
N GLY A 36 17.42 -12.01 -3.81
CA GLY A 36 18.76 -12.56 -3.62
C GLY A 36 18.99 -13.20 -2.25
N HIS A 37 20.14 -13.82 -2.08
CA HIS A 37 20.62 -14.29 -0.79
C HIS A 37 21.10 -13.09 0.04
N SER A 38 20.56 -12.89 1.23
CA SER A 38 20.83 -11.70 2.08
C SER A 38 22.32 -11.36 2.27
N ASN A 39 23.18 -12.38 2.42
CA ASN A 39 24.63 -12.19 2.53
C ASN A 39 25.35 -12.05 1.17
N GLY A 40 25.16 -13.00 0.25
CA GLY A 40 25.90 -13.03 -1.03
C GLY A 40 25.50 -11.95 -2.03
N ASP A 41 24.24 -11.52 -1.97
CA ASP A 41 23.67 -10.48 -2.81
C ASP A 41 23.45 -9.16 -2.03
N TYR A 42 24.21 -8.98 -0.94
CA TYR A 42 24.12 -7.76 -0.12
C TYR A 42 24.31 -6.51 -0.98
N GLY A 43 23.38 -5.57 -0.86
CA GLY A 43 23.37 -4.35 -1.68
C GLY A 43 22.28 -4.33 -2.73
N ASN A 44 21.67 -5.47 -3.09
CA ASN A 44 20.48 -5.46 -3.93
C ASN A 44 19.33 -4.68 -3.27
N VAL A 45 18.50 -4.08 -4.12
CA VAL A 45 17.23 -3.45 -3.72
C VAL A 45 16.28 -4.49 -3.14
N ASN A 46 15.47 -4.06 -2.18
CA ASN A 46 14.52 -4.90 -1.47
C ASN A 46 13.09 -4.39 -1.69
N ALA A 47 12.23 -5.24 -2.26
CA ALA A 47 10.86 -4.85 -2.58
C ALA A 47 10.02 -4.50 -1.34
N VAL A 48 10.22 -5.19 -0.21
CA VAL A 48 9.55 -4.88 1.06
C VAL A 48 10.01 -3.54 1.63
N HIS A 49 11.30 -3.21 1.52
CA HIS A 49 11.79 -1.89 1.93
C HIS A 49 11.18 -0.77 1.08
N ALA A 50 11.11 -0.95 -0.24
CA ALA A 50 10.43 -0.02 -1.13
C ALA A 50 8.93 0.10 -0.79
N GLY A 51 8.27 -1.01 -0.49
CA GLY A 51 6.89 -1.04 -0.02
C GLY A 51 6.68 -0.27 1.29
N ALA A 52 7.58 -0.43 2.27
CA ALA A 52 7.50 0.28 3.55
C ALA A 52 7.64 1.81 3.36
N ARG A 53 8.54 2.24 2.47
CA ARG A 53 8.65 3.65 2.07
C ARG A 53 7.35 4.15 1.44
N ALA A 54 6.76 3.36 0.54
CA ALA A 54 5.51 3.71 -0.13
C ALA A 54 4.35 3.82 0.86
N VAL A 55 4.15 2.83 1.75
CA VAL A 55 3.11 2.85 2.77
C VAL A 55 3.26 4.06 3.70
N THR A 56 4.49 4.36 4.15
CA THR A 56 4.76 5.51 5.00
C THR A 56 4.40 6.82 4.31
N ALA A 57 4.82 7.00 3.06
CA ALA A 57 4.54 8.19 2.28
C ALA A 57 3.04 8.35 1.98
N LEU A 58 2.39 7.26 1.54
CA LEU A 58 0.95 7.24 1.26
C LEU A 58 0.12 7.61 2.50
N GLY A 59 0.50 7.12 3.68
CA GLY A 59 -0.17 7.47 4.94
C GLY A 59 -0.04 8.95 5.33
N GLN A 60 0.91 9.69 4.73
CA GLN A 60 1.06 11.13 4.95
C GLN A 60 0.29 11.97 3.92
N VAL A 61 0.10 11.45 2.70
CA VAL A 61 -0.55 12.21 1.61
C VAL A 61 -2.03 11.87 1.41
N LEU A 62 -2.45 10.66 1.78
CA LEU A 62 -3.83 10.18 1.67
C LEU A 62 -4.36 9.79 3.06
N LEU A 63 -4.63 10.81 3.89
CA LEU A 63 -5.00 10.63 5.31
C LEU A 63 -6.26 9.78 5.53
N ASP A 64 -7.19 9.81 4.59
CA ASP A 64 -8.45 9.04 4.67
C ASP A 64 -8.34 7.64 4.04
N ALA A 65 -7.20 7.30 3.43
CA ALA A 65 -7.01 6.01 2.80
C ALA A 65 -6.70 4.91 3.83
N VAL A 66 -7.30 3.74 3.63
CA VAL A 66 -6.95 2.55 4.40
C VAL A 66 -5.87 1.80 3.64
N ILE A 67 -4.67 1.75 4.20
CA ILE A 67 -3.54 0.99 3.66
C ILE A 67 -3.39 -0.29 4.46
N ALA A 68 -3.49 -1.43 3.79
CA ALA A 68 -3.59 -2.72 4.47
C ALA A 68 -2.91 -3.85 3.70
N SER A 69 -2.88 -5.04 4.33
CA SER A 69 -2.49 -6.31 3.71
C SER A 69 -1.08 -6.31 3.11
N MET A 70 -0.15 -5.56 3.72
CA MET A 70 1.24 -5.54 3.28
C MET A 70 1.89 -6.90 3.52
N LYS A 71 2.41 -7.51 2.47
CA LYS A 71 3.10 -8.80 2.48
C LYS A 71 4.22 -8.81 1.45
N GLY A 72 5.27 -9.58 1.69
CA GLY A 72 6.37 -9.75 0.75
C GLY A 72 7.54 -10.49 1.34
N GLY A 73 8.40 -11.03 0.48
CA GLY A 73 9.53 -11.87 0.88
C GLY A 73 9.13 -13.32 1.19
N ALA A 74 10.09 -14.22 1.00
CA ALA A 74 9.85 -15.67 1.10
C ALA A 74 10.47 -16.30 2.36
N THR A 75 11.71 -15.92 2.69
CA THR A 75 12.45 -16.47 3.84
C THR A 75 13.22 -15.36 4.55
N VAL A 76 13.55 -15.58 5.82
CA VAL A 76 14.26 -14.59 6.66
C VAL A 76 15.67 -14.27 6.16
N ASN A 77 16.29 -15.16 5.37
CA ASN A 77 17.63 -15.02 4.83
C ASN A 77 17.65 -14.57 3.36
N ALA A 78 16.52 -14.12 2.80
CA ALA A 78 16.42 -13.64 1.43
C ALA A 78 16.13 -12.13 1.38
N ILE A 79 16.68 -11.46 0.37
CA ILE A 79 16.25 -10.12 -0.03
C ILE A 79 14.91 -10.28 -0.72
N ALA A 80 13.91 -9.52 -0.29
CA ALA A 80 12.55 -9.67 -0.80
C ALA A 80 12.48 -9.27 -2.28
N ALA A 81 12.07 -10.23 -3.11
CA ALA A 81 11.83 -10.02 -4.54
C ALA A 81 10.46 -9.38 -4.82
N ASP A 82 9.53 -9.47 -3.87
CA ASP A 82 8.18 -8.96 -4.02
C ASP A 82 7.70 -8.23 -2.75
N CYS A 83 6.77 -7.30 -2.96
CA CYS A 83 5.93 -6.73 -1.93
C CYS A 83 4.59 -6.35 -2.54
N THR A 84 3.50 -6.65 -1.83
CA THR A 84 2.14 -6.24 -2.21
C THR A 84 1.42 -5.63 -1.04
N PHE A 85 0.58 -4.64 -1.31
CA PHE A 85 -0.33 -4.03 -0.34
C PHE A 85 -1.53 -3.41 -1.04
N THR A 86 -2.59 -3.13 -0.29
CA THR A 86 -3.82 -2.51 -0.80
C THR A 86 -3.97 -1.09 -0.29
N VAL A 87 -4.49 -0.21 -1.14
CA VAL A 87 -4.88 1.16 -0.78
C VAL A 87 -6.35 1.32 -1.10
N THR A 88 -7.18 1.46 -0.07
CA THR A 88 -8.63 1.64 -0.22
C THR A 88 -9.00 3.09 0.05
N VAL A 89 -9.78 3.68 -0.85
CA VAL A 89 -10.29 5.05 -0.75
C VAL A 89 -11.79 5.06 -1.03
N ALA A 90 -12.47 6.10 -0.55
CA ALA A 90 -13.86 6.35 -0.91
C ALA A 90 -14.04 6.54 -2.43
N ASP A 91 -15.14 6.05 -3.00
CA ASP A 91 -15.41 6.07 -4.44
C ASP A 91 -15.41 7.48 -5.05
N ASP A 92 -15.97 8.45 -4.34
CA ASP A 92 -16.00 9.86 -4.75
C ASP A 92 -14.60 10.50 -4.81
N LYS A 93 -13.61 9.90 -4.15
CA LYS A 93 -12.20 10.33 -4.15
C LYS A 93 -11.31 9.51 -5.08
N ALA A 94 -11.79 8.40 -5.63
CA ALA A 94 -10.99 7.43 -6.38
C ALA A 94 -10.22 8.05 -7.57
N ALA A 95 -10.91 8.88 -8.36
CA ALA A 95 -10.32 9.53 -9.54
C ALA A 95 -9.15 10.47 -9.17
N ALA A 96 -9.23 11.15 -8.03
CA ALA A 96 -8.17 12.02 -7.55
C ALA A 96 -7.05 11.24 -6.83
N ALA A 97 -7.39 10.13 -6.16
CA ALA A 97 -6.44 9.34 -5.40
C ALA A 97 -5.48 8.53 -6.28
N LYS A 98 -5.97 7.90 -7.36
CA LYS A 98 -5.14 7.05 -8.23
C LYS A 98 -3.82 7.70 -8.71
N PRO A 99 -3.80 8.91 -9.29
CA PRO A 99 -2.55 9.54 -9.71
C PRO A 99 -1.62 9.89 -8.53
N VAL A 100 -2.18 10.19 -7.36
CA VAL A 100 -1.40 10.40 -6.13
C VAL A 100 -0.75 9.09 -5.68
N ILE A 101 -1.48 7.97 -5.74
CA ILE A 101 -0.95 6.65 -5.42
C ILE A 101 0.20 6.30 -6.36
N GLU A 102 -0.02 6.40 -7.67
CA GLU A 102 0.98 6.09 -8.70
C GLU A 102 2.25 6.94 -8.53
N LYS A 103 2.10 8.24 -8.35
CA LYS A 103 3.23 9.16 -8.11
C LYS A 103 3.99 8.82 -6.84
N THR A 104 3.28 8.66 -5.72
CA THR A 104 3.90 8.40 -4.41
C THR A 104 4.64 7.06 -4.40
N VAL A 105 4.04 6.02 -5.01
CA VAL A 105 4.69 4.72 -5.17
C VAL A 105 5.93 4.83 -6.07
N SER A 106 5.84 5.58 -7.17
CA SER A 106 6.98 5.82 -8.08
C SER A 106 8.16 6.50 -7.37
N GLU A 107 7.89 7.52 -6.57
CA GLU A 107 8.92 8.21 -5.77
C GLU A 107 9.53 7.29 -4.70
N ALA A 108 8.70 6.45 -4.06
CA ALA A 108 9.16 5.49 -3.06
C ALA A 108 10.08 4.39 -3.63
N ILE A 109 9.74 3.82 -4.80
CA ILE A 109 10.62 2.85 -5.46
C ILE A 109 11.91 3.51 -5.97
N ALA A 110 11.83 4.75 -6.46
CA ALA A 110 13.00 5.50 -6.89
C ALA A 110 13.94 5.77 -5.70
N ALA A 111 13.40 6.05 -4.52
CA ALA A 111 14.19 6.23 -3.30
C ALA A 111 14.94 4.95 -2.88
N GLU A 112 14.32 3.76 -2.99
CA GLU A 112 15.02 2.50 -2.70
C GLU A 112 16.10 2.19 -3.75
N ASN A 113 15.79 2.39 -5.03
CA ASN A 113 16.76 2.22 -6.12
C ASN A 113 17.96 3.16 -5.93
N ALA A 114 17.72 4.44 -5.62
CA ALA A 114 18.76 5.42 -5.38
C ALA A 114 19.58 5.10 -4.12
N PHE A 115 18.93 4.65 -3.04
CA PHE A 115 19.62 4.25 -1.81
C PHE A 115 20.61 3.09 -2.04
N ARG A 116 20.30 2.17 -2.97
CA ARG A 116 21.20 1.08 -3.37
C ARG A 116 22.10 1.43 -4.56
N GLY A 117 22.02 2.64 -5.09
CA GLY A 117 22.82 3.07 -6.24
C GLY A 117 22.46 2.39 -7.57
N VAL A 118 21.28 1.79 -7.67
CA VAL A 118 20.81 1.11 -8.88
C VAL A 118 20.38 2.13 -9.93
N LYS A 119 20.85 1.95 -11.17
CA LYS A 119 20.50 2.76 -12.33
C LYS A 119 19.60 1.98 -13.27
N LYS A 120 18.80 2.71 -14.05
CA LYS A 120 17.97 2.11 -15.10
C LYS A 120 18.85 1.33 -16.08
N GLY A 121 18.50 0.06 -16.30
CA GLY A 121 19.23 -0.84 -17.19
C GLY A 121 20.28 -1.71 -16.49
N ASP A 122 20.59 -1.45 -15.22
CA ASP A 122 21.43 -2.36 -14.44
C ASP A 122 20.75 -3.72 -14.30
N LEU A 123 21.56 -4.77 -14.32
CA LEU A 123 21.09 -6.14 -14.24
C LEU A 123 21.71 -6.86 -13.03
N VAL A 124 20.89 -7.65 -12.36
CA VAL A 124 21.31 -8.67 -11.39
C VAL A 124 20.95 -10.02 -11.99
N ARG A 125 21.96 -10.84 -12.27
CA ARG A 125 21.77 -12.21 -12.81
C ARG A 125 20.90 -12.25 -14.07
N GLY A 126 21.00 -11.22 -14.92
CA GLY A 126 20.24 -11.10 -16.17
C GLY A 126 18.80 -10.57 -16.02
N ALA A 127 18.32 -10.33 -14.80
CA ALA A 127 17.06 -9.64 -14.53
C ALA A 127 17.31 -8.17 -14.15
N PRO A 128 16.32 -7.26 -14.31
CA PRO A 128 16.56 -5.86 -13.96
C PRO A 128 16.82 -5.70 -12.47
N ALA A 129 17.87 -4.94 -12.15
CA ALA A 129 18.34 -4.70 -10.79
C ALA A 129 17.42 -3.79 -9.97
N GLU A 130 16.55 -3.01 -10.63
CA GLU A 130 15.64 -2.07 -9.98
C GLU A 130 14.41 -2.75 -9.37
N VAL A 131 13.87 -2.16 -8.31
CA VAL A 131 12.47 -2.38 -7.94
C VAL A 131 11.56 -1.62 -8.90
N ARG A 132 10.47 -2.27 -9.31
CA ARG A 132 9.43 -1.72 -10.20
C ARG A 132 8.07 -1.94 -9.56
N ALA A 133 7.15 -1.01 -9.75
CA ALA A 133 5.81 -1.09 -9.19
C ALA A 133 4.73 -1.11 -10.27
N THR A 134 3.63 -1.78 -9.96
CA THR A 134 2.36 -1.69 -10.70
C THR A 134 1.25 -1.34 -9.71
N VAL A 135 0.36 -0.43 -10.11
CA VAL A 135 -0.86 -0.08 -9.37
C VAL A 135 -2.06 -0.52 -10.21
N LYS A 136 -2.90 -1.41 -9.69
CA LYS A 136 -4.11 -1.91 -10.37
C LYS A 136 -5.35 -1.47 -9.61
#